data_AF-A0A5R2N0M8-F1
#
_entry.id   AF-A0A5R2N0M8-F1
#
_cell.length_a   1.000
_cell.length_b   1.000
_cell.length_c   1.000
_cell.angle_alpha   90.00
_cell.angle_beta   90.00
_cell.angle_gamma   90.00
#
_symmetry.space_group_name_H-M   'P 1'
#
loop_
_entity.id
_entity.type
_entity.pdbx_description
1 polymer ?
#
loop_
_entity_poly.entity_id
_entity_poly.type
_entity_poly.pdbx_seq_one_letter_code
_entity_poly.pdbx_strand_id
1 'polypeptide(L)'
;LRFPILIGDIGGTNARFSIVLDANSEAGEPTIVQTANYNTIDEAIQAAVLDRSSVRPNSAVLAVAGPVDGDEIELTNCPWVVKPRQMFANLGLSDIVVLNDFEAQALAVVALGEEHMEKIGGGTPEPNAGRVVLGPG
;
A
#
# COMPACT_ATOMS: atom_id res chain seq x y z
N LEU A 1 8.25 4.97 -10.79
CA LEU A 1 6.89 5.52 -10.59
C LEU A 1 6.95 7.04 -10.64
N ARG A 2 5.88 7.70 -11.12
CA ARG A 2 5.82 9.15 -11.23
C ARG A 2 5.01 9.73 -10.08
N PHE A 3 5.58 10.72 -9.39
CA PHE A 3 4.88 11.48 -8.37
C PHE A 3 3.81 12.41 -8.96
N PRO A 4 2.73 12.72 -8.23
CA PRO A 4 2.38 12.20 -6.91
C PRO A 4 1.99 10.71 -6.95
N ILE A 5 2.30 9.95 -5.90
CA ILE A 5 2.04 8.51 -5.82
C ILE A 5 0.95 8.25 -4.80
N LEU A 6 -0.12 7.56 -5.20
CA LEU A 6 -1.07 6.96 -4.27
C LEU A 6 -0.44 5.72 -3.65
N ILE A 7 -0.33 5.67 -2.33
CA ILE A 7 0.01 4.45 -1.61
C ILE A 7 -1.23 3.88 -0.93
N GLY A 8 -1.37 2.57 -0.98
CA GLY A 8 -2.50 1.84 -0.39
C GLY A 8 -2.05 0.61 0.39
N ASP A 9 -2.62 0.42 1.57
CA ASP A 9 -2.51 -0.81 2.38
C ASP A 9 -3.91 -1.41 2.50
N ILE A 10 -4.13 -2.53 1.80
CA ILE A 10 -5.45 -3.12 1.59
C ILE A 10 -5.57 -4.44 2.35
N GLY A 11 -6.25 -4.38 3.49
CA GLY A 11 -6.65 -5.55 4.26
C GLY A 11 -8.06 -6.02 3.92
N GLY A 12 -8.51 -7.07 4.63
CA GLY A 12 -9.87 -7.61 4.46
C GLY A 12 -10.97 -6.66 4.91
N THR A 13 -10.84 -6.07 6.10
CA THR A 13 -11.88 -5.21 6.68
C THR A 13 -11.64 -3.73 6.42
N ASN A 14 -10.37 -3.32 6.39
CA ASN A 14 -10.00 -1.92 6.27
C ASN A 14 -8.98 -1.76 5.15
N ALA A 15 -9.08 -0.64 4.44
CA ALA A 15 -8.06 -0.16 3.52
C ALA A 15 -7.59 1.23 3.97
N ARG A 16 -6.31 1.52 3.77
CA ARG A 16 -5.68 2.79 4.11
C ARG A 16 -5.06 3.37 2.86
N PHE A 17 -5.26 4.66 2.63
CA PHE A 17 -4.74 5.35 1.45
C PHE A 17 -4.06 6.65 1.84
N SER A 18 -2.92 6.96 1.21
CA SER A 18 -2.27 8.26 1.33
C SER A 18 -1.64 8.67 0.00
N ILE A 19 -1.37 9.96 -0.20
CA ILE A 19 -0.67 10.46 -1.40
C ILE A 19 0.69 11.00 -0.97
N VAL A 20 1.75 10.49 -1.60
CA VAL A 20 3.12 10.99 -1.48
C VAL A 20 3.37 11.98 -2.62
N LEU A 21 3.76 13.21 -2.31
CA LEU A 21 3.83 14.30 -3.29
C LEU A 21 5.09 14.30 -4.14
N ASP A 22 6.23 13.94 -3.56
CA ASP A 22 7.53 13.83 -4.21
C ASP A 22 8.48 12.91 -3.43
N ALA A 23 9.70 12.73 -3.93
CA ALA A 23 10.69 11.82 -3.35
C ALA A 23 11.19 12.21 -1.95
N ASN A 24 10.98 13.45 -1.52
CA ASN A 24 11.41 13.96 -0.22
C ASN A 24 10.23 14.13 0.75
N SER A 25 9.01 13.83 0.29
CA SER A 25 7.79 13.96 1.08
C SER A 25 7.53 12.67 1.86
N GLU A 26 7.17 12.83 3.13
CA GLU A 26 6.57 11.73 3.89
C GLU A 26 5.13 11.47 3.42
N ALA A 27 4.63 10.26 3.69
CA ALA A 27 3.21 9.99 3.53
C ALA A 27 2.42 10.81 4.56
N GLY A 28 1.38 11.51 4.12
CA GLY A 28 0.44 12.16 5.03
C GLY A 28 -0.41 11.14 5.79
N GLU A 29 -1.17 11.63 6.78
CA GLU A 29 -2.15 10.85 7.53
C GLU A 29 -3.06 10.05 6.59
N PRO A 30 -3.15 8.71 6.75
CA PRO A 30 -3.90 7.90 5.82
C PRO A 30 -5.40 8.10 5.99
N THR A 31 -6.10 8.17 4.85
CA THR A 31 -7.55 8.01 4.83
C THR A 31 -7.87 6.53 5.01
N ILE A 32 -8.55 6.22 6.11
CA ILE A 32 -8.97 4.85 6.44
C ILE A 32 -10.42 4.66 6.02
N VAL A 33 -10.68 3.56 5.31
CA VAL A 33 -12.03 3.15 4.90
C VAL A 33 -12.32 1.71 5.29
N GLN A 34 -13.59 1.41 5.50
CA GLN A 34 -14.06 0.03 5.60
C GLN A 34 -14.33 -0.51 4.20
N THR A 35 -13.75 -1.65 3.86
CA THR A 35 -13.88 -2.26 2.54
C THR A 35 -15.34 -2.58 2.20
N ALA A 36 -16.12 -2.99 3.20
CA ALA A 36 -17.54 -3.31 3.06
C ALA A 36 -18.43 -2.12 2.65
N ASN A 37 -17.95 -0.88 2.74
CA ASN A 37 -18.70 0.32 2.36
C ASN A 37 -18.61 0.64 0.86
N TYR A 38 -17.79 -0.10 0.10
CA TYR A 38 -17.58 0.13 -1.34
C TYR A 38 -17.59 -1.21 -2.09
N ASN A 39 -18.15 -1.21 -3.30
CA ASN A 39 -18.23 -2.43 -4.10
C ASN A 39 -16.87 -2.82 -4.70
N THR A 40 -16.03 -1.81 -4.96
CA THR A 40 -14.72 -2.01 -5.61
C THR A 40 -13.65 -1.11 -4.98
N ILE A 41 -12.39 -1.47 -5.19
CA ILE A 41 -11.25 -0.65 -4.79
C ILE A 41 -11.23 0.69 -5.55
N ASP A 42 -11.58 0.70 -6.83
CA ASP A 42 -11.68 1.91 -7.65
C ASP A 42 -12.69 2.91 -7.06
N GLU A 43 -13.86 2.42 -6.64
CA GLU A 43 -14.90 3.23 -5.98
C GLU A 43 -14.39 3.82 -4.66
N ALA A 44 -13.70 3.01 -3.85
CA ALA A 44 -13.11 3.46 -2.60
C ALA A 44 -12.05 4.54 -2.83
N ILE A 45 -11.12 4.34 -3.77
CA ILE A 45 -10.07 5.31 -4.10
C ILE A 45 -10.70 6.60 -4.63
N GLN A 46 -11.68 6.50 -5.53
CA GLN A 46 -12.36 7.66 -6.10
C GLN A 46 -13.04 8.49 -4.99
N ALA A 47 -13.91 7.87 -4.20
CA ALA A 47 -14.75 8.58 -3.23
C ALA A 47 -14.00 9.03 -1.96
N ALA A 48 -13.00 8.27 -1.52
CA ALA A 48 -12.27 8.54 -0.29
C ALA A 48 -11.03 9.43 -0.52
N VAL A 49 -10.41 9.36 -1.70
CA VAL A 49 -9.16 10.06 -1.98
C VAL A 49 -9.33 11.12 -3.08
N LEU A 50 -9.76 10.73 -4.28
CA LEU A 50 -9.72 11.63 -5.44
C LEU A 50 -10.78 12.74 -5.36
N ASP A 51 -12.00 12.42 -4.93
CA ASP A 51 -13.08 13.40 -4.77
C ASP A 51 -12.83 14.37 -3.61
N ARG A 52 -11.93 14.03 -2.69
CA ARG A 52 -11.64 14.79 -1.47
C ARG A 52 -10.30 15.53 -1.51
N SER A 53 -9.50 15.32 -2.55
CA SER A 53 -8.19 15.91 -2.72
C SER A 53 -8.14 16.78 -3.98
N SER A 54 -7.41 17.89 -3.92
CA SER A 54 -7.04 18.65 -5.12
C SER A 54 -5.84 18.04 -5.84
N VAL A 55 -5.11 17.14 -5.19
CA VAL A 55 -3.96 16.43 -5.76
C VAL A 55 -4.46 15.20 -6.52
N ARG A 56 -3.92 14.98 -7.71
CA ARG A 56 -4.18 13.78 -8.52
C ARG A 56 -2.89 12.95 -8.58
N PRO A 57 -2.92 11.69 -8.10
CA PRO A 57 -1.78 10.81 -8.24
C PRO A 57 -1.57 10.43 -9.71
N ASN A 58 -0.32 10.38 -10.14
CA ASN A 58 0.07 9.90 -11.46
C ASN A 58 0.26 8.38 -11.49
N SER A 59 0.58 7.79 -10.34
CA SER A 59 0.81 6.35 -10.19
C SER A 59 0.37 5.84 -8.82
N ALA A 60 0.32 4.52 -8.65
CA ALA A 60 -0.03 3.90 -7.38
C ALA A 60 0.90 2.76 -6.96
N VAL A 61 1.02 2.55 -5.66
CA VAL A 61 1.62 1.38 -5.01
C VAL A 61 0.61 0.80 -4.04
N LEU A 62 0.19 -0.44 -4.24
CA LEU A 62 -0.87 -1.09 -3.46
C LEU A 62 -0.32 -2.36 -2.81
N ALA A 63 -0.16 -2.34 -1.48
CA ALA A 63 0.10 -3.53 -0.69
C ALA A 63 -1.22 -4.25 -0.43
N VAL A 64 -1.29 -5.54 -0.73
CA VAL A 64 -2.52 -6.34 -0.62
C VAL A 64 -2.32 -7.59 0.23
N ALA A 65 -3.35 -7.92 1.03
CA ALA A 65 -3.39 -9.13 1.83
C ALA A 65 -3.75 -10.36 0.95
N GLY A 66 -2.73 -10.97 0.36
CA GLY A 66 -2.88 -12.16 -0.47
C GLY A 66 -1.76 -12.31 -1.51
N PRO A 67 -1.74 -13.43 -2.26
CA PRO A 67 -0.82 -13.63 -3.37
C PRO A 67 -1.09 -12.60 -4.49
N VAL A 68 -0.01 -12.13 -5.12
CA VAL A 68 -0.07 -11.17 -6.23
C VAL A 68 0.37 -11.90 -7.50
N ASP A 69 -0.58 -12.60 -8.12
CA ASP A 69 -0.36 -13.40 -9.33
C ASP A 69 -1.31 -12.96 -10.45
N GLY A 70 -0.78 -12.83 -11.67
CA GLY A 70 -1.57 -12.54 -12.87
C GLY A 70 -1.95 -11.06 -13.06
N ASP A 71 -2.91 -10.84 -13.97
CA ASP A 71 -3.39 -9.50 -14.36
C ASP A 71 -4.54 -8.97 -13.47
N GLU A 72 -5.17 -9.86 -12.68
CA GLU A 72 -6.26 -9.55 -11.77
C GLU A 72 -5.98 -10.21 -10.42
N ILE A 73 -6.06 -9.43 -9.33
CA ILE A 73 -5.65 -9.88 -8.01
C ILE A 73 -6.87 -9.85 -7.09
N GLU A 74 -7.40 -11.03 -6.81
CA GLU A 74 -8.52 -11.21 -5.88
C GLU A 74 -8.02 -11.13 -4.43
N LEU A 75 -8.67 -10.31 -3.60
CA LEU A 75 -8.30 -10.18 -2.21
C LEU A 75 -8.91 -11.31 -1.37
N THR A 76 -8.10 -11.94 -0.52
CA THR A 76 -8.52 -13.11 0.26
C THR A 76 -9.69 -12.84 1.21
N ASN A 77 -9.73 -11.63 1.77
CA ASN A 77 -10.63 -11.29 2.87
C ASN A 77 -11.62 -10.15 2.54
N CYS A 78 -11.75 -9.76 1.27
CA CYS A 78 -12.79 -8.84 0.81
C CYS A 78 -13.12 -9.09 -0.68
N PRO A 79 -14.31 -8.69 -1.17
CA PRO A 79 -14.74 -9.00 -2.53
C PRO A 79 -14.06 -8.16 -3.63
N TRP A 80 -13.10 -7.31 -3.27
CA TRP A 80 -12.42 -6.47 -4.24
C TRP A 80 -11.45 -7.28 -5.09
N VAL A 81 -11.37 -6.90 -6.36
CA VAL A 81 -10.39 -7.41 -7.30
C VAL A 81 -9.58 -6.23 -7.82
N VAL A 82 -8.27 -6.25 -7.62
CA VAL A 82 -7.37 -5.22 -8.15
C VAL A 82 -7.10 -5.54 -9.61
N LYS A 83 -7.50 -4.64 -10.51
CA LYS A 83 -7.36 -4.79 -11.96
C LYS A 83 -6.58 -3.60 -12.52
N PRO A 84 -5.23 -3.62 -12.49
CA PRO A 84 -4.41 -2.45 -12.86
C PRO A 84 -4.79 -1.81 -14.21
N ARG A 85 -5.12 -2.63 -15.21
CA ARG A 85 -5.56 -2.13 -16.53
C ARG A 85 -6.85 -1.31 -16.48
N GLN A 86 -7.81 -1.69 -15.63
CA GLN A 86 -9.06 -0.94 -15.47
C GLN A 86 -8.83 0.33 -14.66
N MET A 87 -8.01 0.24 -13.61
CA MET A 87 -7.66 1.36 -12.76
C MET A 87 -6.96 2.50 -13.52
N PHE A 88 -6.19 2.21 -14.56
CA PHE A 88 -5.62 3.25 -15.43
C PHE A 88 -6.70 4.14 -16.05
N ALA A 89 -7.77 3.54 -16.57
CA ALA A 89 -8.86 4.28 -17.20
C ALA A 89 -9.78 4.94 -16.15
N ASN A 90 -10.10 4.22 -15.08
CA ASN A 90 -11.07 4.67 -14.08
C ASN A 90 -10.52 5.78 -13.18
N LEU A 91 -9.24 5.70 -12.83
CA LEU A 91 -8.60 6.59 -11.85
C LEU A 91 -7.59 7.56 -12.47
N GLY A 92 -7.34 7.46 -13.78
CA GLY A 92 -6.37 8.29 -14.50
C GLY A 92 -4.92 8.00 -14.14
N LEU A 93 -4.62 6.79 -13.64
CA LEU A 93 -3.28 6.36 -13.27
C LEU A 93 -2.48 5.92 -14.51
N SER A 94 -1.18 6.17 -14.51
CA SER A 94 -0.27 5.79 -15.60
C SER A 94 0.59 4.57 -15.29
N ASP A 95 0.85 4.30 -14.01
CA ASP A 95 1.60 3.15 -13.53
C ASP A 95 1.00 2.66 -12.21
N ILE A 96 0.95 1.35 -12.00
CA ILE A 96 0.50 0.73 -10.75
C ILE A 96 1.45 -0.41 -10.42
N VAL A 97 1.97 -0.41 -9.19
CA VAL A 97 2.66 -1.55 -8.60
C VAL A 97 1.75 -2.15 -7.55
N VAL A 98 1.55 -3.46 -7.61
CA VAL A 98 0.85 -4.23 -6.59
C VAL A 98 1.85 -5.20 -6.00
N LEU A 99 1.86 -5.31 -4.67
CA LEU A 99 2.77 -6.17 -3.92
C LEU A 99 2.03 -6.83 -2.78
N ASN A 100 2.53 -7.97 -2.34
CA ASN A 100 2.00 -8.60 -1.14
C ASN A 100 2.33 -7.73 0.11
N ASP A 101 1.50 -7.80 1.14
CA ASP A 101 1.67 -7.08 2.40
C ASP A 101 2.98 -7.42 3.15
N PHE A 102 3.39 -8.69 3.20
CA PHE A 102 4.69 -9.07 3.77
C PHE A 102 5.86 -8.58 2.93
N GLU A 103 5.72 -8.56 1.61
CA GLU A 103 6.72 -7.97 0.72
C GLU A 103 6.87 -6.47 0.99
N ALA A 104 5.75 -5.76 1.16
CA ALA A 104 5.75 -4.34 1.52
C ALA A 104 6.44 -4.10 2.86
N GLN A 105 6.16 -4.92 3.87
CA GLN A 105 6.81 -4.85 5.17
C GLN A 105 8.32 -5.15 5.09
N ALA A 106 8.73 -6.11 4.26
CA ALA A 106 10.14 -6.43 4.05
C ALA A 106 10.90 -5.30 3.35
N LEU A 107 10.25 -4.54 2.47
CA LEU A 107 10.81 -3.32 1.90
C LEU A 107 10.82 -2.16 2.89
N ALA A 108 9.80 -2.05 3.75
CA ALA A 108 9.74 -1.00 4.77
C ALA A 108 10.79 -1.17 5.87
N VAL A 109 11.08 -2.41 6.28
CA VAL A 109 11.98 -2.68 7.42
C VAL A 109 13.41 -2.17 7.18
N VAL A 110 13.85 -2.02 5.92
CA VAL A 110 15.17 -1.46 5.63
C VAL A 110 15.25 0.06 5.80
N ALA A 111 14.10 0.75 5.77
CA ALA A 111 13.98 2.19 5.89
C ALA A 111 13.60 2.67 7.31
N LEU A 112 13.22 1.76 8.21
CA LEU A 112 12.87 2.12 9.59
C LEU A 112 14.09 2.68 10.35
N GLY A 113 13.89 3.81 11.02
CA GLY A 113 14.83 4.37 12.00
C GLY A 113 14.79 3.61 13.34
N GLU A 114 15.83 3.80 14.16
CA GLU A 114 15.95 3.14 15.47
C GLU A 114 14.78 3.50 16.42
N GLU A 115 14.17 4.66 16.24
CA GLU A 115 13.00 5.14 16.98
C GLU A 115 11.74 4.28 16.76
N HIS A 116 11.70 3.50 15.70
CA HIS A 116 10.62 2.56 15.38
C HIS A 116 10.97 1.12 15.76
N MET A 117 12.09 0.90 16.45
CA MET A 117 12.56 -0.43 16.81
C MET A 117 12.64 -0.61 18.32
N GLU A 118 12.21 -1.78 18.78
CA GLU A 118 12.46 -2.23 20.15
C GLU A 118 13.39 -3.43 20.12
N LYS A 119 14.51 -3.35 20.85
CA LYS A 119 15.49 -4.43 20.91
C LYS A 119 14.97 -5.57 21.77
N ILE A 120 14.88 -6.76 21.17
CA ILE A 120 14.59 -8.00 21.88
C ILE A 120 15.90 -8.78 22.09
N GLY A 121 16.25 -9.07 23.34
CA GLY A 121 17.44 -9.86 23.68
C GLY A 121 18.77 -9.08 23.67
N GLY A 122 19.88 -9.82 23.61
CA GLY A 122 21.25 -9.29 23.63
C GLY A 122 21.88 -9.16 22.23
N GLY A 123 23.16 -8.76 22.19
CA GLY A 123 23.94 -8.64 20.94
C GLY A 123 23.89 -7.26 20.30
N THR A 124 24.64 -7.08 19.22
CA THR A 124 24.70 -5.83 18.44
C THR A 124 24.16 -6.11 17.04
N PRO A 125 23.26 -5.29 16.49
CA PRO A 125 22.80 -5.46 15.13
C PRO A 125 23.97 -5.35 14.14
N GLU A 126 24.03 -6.29 13.20
CA GLU A 126 24.98 -6.27 12.08
C GLU A 126 24.39 -5.44 10.94
N PRO A 127 24.97 -4.29 10.55
CA PRO A 127 24.32 -3.32 9.66
C PRO A 127 23.86 -3.87 8.30
N ASN A 128 24.61 -4.84 7.75
CA ASN A 128 24.39 -5.43 6.43
C ASN A 128 23.87 -6.86 6.47
N ALA A 129 23.44 -7.35 7.64
CA ALA A 129 22.85 -8.68 7.74
C ALA A 129 21.45 -8.71 7.12
N GLY A 130 21.07 -9.90 6.63
CA GLY A 130 19.70 -10.14 6.16
C GLY A 130 18.69 -9.89 7.27
N ARG A 131 17.58 -9.24 6.92
CA ARG A 131 16.43 -9.03 7.81
C ARG A 131 15.31 -9.98 7.41
N VAL A 132 14.54 -10.44 8.39
CA VAL A 132 13.38 -11.32 8.16
C VAL A 132 12.16 -10.66 8.79
N VAL A 133 11.06 -10.63 8.04
CA VAL A 133 9.74 -10.24 8.56
C VAL A 133 9.01 -11.51 8.98
N LEU A 134 8.48 -11.51 10.20
CA LEU A 134 7.77 -12.64 10.79
C LEU A 134 6.34 -12.23 11.13
N GLY A 135 5.38 -13.02 10.65
CA GLY A 135 3.96 -12.85 10.91
C GLY A 135 3.40 -13.98 11.76
N PRO A 136 2.28 -13.76 12.46
CA PRO A 136 1.67 -14.79 13.30
C PRO A 136 1.08 -15.98 12.53
N GLY A 137 0.98 -15.93 11.20
CA GLY A 137 0.60 -17.04 10.31
C GLY A 137 -0.71 -17.72 10.70
#